data_AF-A0A8S3UZN9-F1
#
_entry.id   AF-A0A8S3UZN9-F1
#
_cell.length_a   1.000
_cell.length_b   1.000
_cell.length_c   1.000
_cell.angle_alpha   90.00
_cell.angle_beta   90.00
_cell.angle_gamma   90.00
#
_symmetry.space_group_name_H-M   'P 1'
#
loop_
_entity.id
_entity.type
_entity.pdbx_description
1 polymer ?
#
loop_
_entity_poly.entity_id
_entity_poly.type
_entity_poly.pdbx_seq_one_letter_code
_entity_poly.pdbx_strand_id
1 'polypeptide(L)'
;MVLLRYVAACVLCMIVTSSPVERRGTITKKAWWNFSYQMMDIFGLDISTSLLDYGCFCGLYGEGTPIDNIDSCCQVHDNCYGNVVAEGKCWWHPKNNGYDYIISDNIVECTDDVGSCDWDVCMCDKLYIDCLHDHIEEYNDDNYNVNVAERC
;
A
#
# COMPACT_ATOMS: atom_id res chain seq x y z
N MET A 1 -49.81 -20.11 -38.38
CA MET A 1 -48.49 -19.49 -38.09
C MET A 1 -48.72 -18.42 -37.03
N VAL A 2 -47.84 -18.36 -36.04
CA VAL A 2 -47.79 -17.39 -34.92
C VAL A 2 -48.46 -17.86 -33.59
N LEU A 3 -47.68 -17.66 -32.51
CA LEU A 3 -47.98 -17.68 -31.06
C LEU A 3 -48.05 -19.02 -30.32
N LEU A 4 -46.89 -19.51 -29.88
CA LEU A 4 -46.71 -20.07 -28.52
C LEU A 4 -45.22 -20.29 -28.27
N ARG A 5 -44.53 -19.37 -27.58
CA ARG A 5 -43.34 -19.60 -26.70
C ARG A 5 -43.01 -18.30 -25.95
N TYR A 6 -43.67 -18.07 -24.83
CA TYR A 6 -43.12 -17.26 -23.75
C TYR A 6 -43.09 -18.13 -22.50
N VAL A 7 -42.15 -17.81 -21.60
CA VAL A 7 -41.86 -18.43 -20.30
C VAL A 7 -40.88 -19.60 -20.33
N ALA A 8 -39.59 -19.26 -20.40
CA ALA A 8 -38.55 -19.86 -19.56
C ALA A 8 -37.31 -18.95 -19.62
N ALA A 9 -37.34 -17.83 -18.88
CA ALA A 9 -36.14 -17.07 -18.61
C ALA A 9 -35.22 -17.96 -17.76
N CYS A 10 -34.15 -18.46 -18.38
CA CYS A 10 -33.14 -19.27 -17.72
C CYS A 10 -32.41 -18.41 -16.67
N VAL A 11 -32.60 -18.72 -15.40
CA VAL A 11 -31.96 -18.12 -14.21
C VAL A 11 -30.48 -18.56 -14.11
N LEU A 12 -29.77 -18.70 -15.24
CA LEU A 12 -28.46 -19.36 -15.31
C LEU A 12 -27.35 -18.48 -15.89
N CYS A 13 -27.58 -17.18 -16.11
CA CYS A 13 -26.60 -16.30 -16.75
C CYS A 13 -26.15 -15.08 -15.91
N MET A 14 -26.51 -15.02 -14.62
CA MET A 14 -26.09 -13.94 -13.70
C MET A 14 -25.03 -14.40 -12.68
N ILE A 15 -24.17 -15.34 -13.06
CA ILE A 15 -22.85 -15.41 -12.41
C ILE A 15 -21.95 -14.54 -13.28
N VAL A 16 -22.11 -13.22 -13.16
CA VAL A 16 -21.04 -12.32 -13.56
C VAL A 16 -19.98 -12.58 -12.50
N THR A 17 -19.04 -13.48 -12.76
CA THR A 17 -17.79 -13.48 -12.00
C THR A 17 -17.16 -12.13 -12.34
N SER A 18 -17.33 -11.13 -11.48
CA SER A 18 -16.57 -9.90 -11.62
C SER A 18 -15.11 -10.35 -11.52
N SER A 19 -14.39 -10.32 -12.64
CA SER A 19 -12.95 -10.47 -12.59
C SER A 19 -12.42 -9.41 -11.60
N PRO A 20 -11.41 -9.75 -10.78
CA PRO A 20 -10.72 -8.74 -9.98
C PRO A 20 -10.35 -7.55 -10.86
N VAL A 21 -10.62 -6.33 -10.40
CA VAL A 21 -10.23 -5.14 -11.15
C VAL A 21 -8.73 -4.95 -10.95
N GLU A 22 -7.94 -5.46 -11.89
CA GLU A 22 -6.49 -5.26 -11.92
C GLU A 22 -6.16 -3.83 -12.38
N ARG A 23 -5.41 -3.10 -11.55
CA ARG A 23 -4.86 -1.77 -11.87
C ARG A 23 -3.35 -1.86 -11.88
N ARG A 24 -2.74 -1.65 -13.06
CA ARG A 24 -1.29 -1.65 -13.23
C ARG A 24 -0.75 -0.24 -13.02
N GLY A 25 0.23 -0.08 -12.14
CA GLY A 25 1.00 1.16 -11.98
C GLY A 25 2.37 1.04 -12.64
N THR A 26 2.71 1.97 -13.53
CA THR A 26 4.04 2.05 -14.18
C THR A 26 4.55 3.50 -14.28
N ILE A 27 4.18 4.36 -13.33
CA ILE A 27 4.42 5.81 -13.47
C ILE A 27 5.93 6.08 -13.46
N THR A 28 6.36 6.90 -14.42
CA THR A 28 7.76 7.19 -14.76
C THR A 28 8.65 7.50 -13.55
N LYS A 29 9.40 6.48 -13.12
CA LYS A 29 10.65 6.47 -12.33
C LYS A 29 10.82 7.52 -11.21
N LYS A 30 9.96 7.51 -10.17
CA LYS A 30 10.38 7.84 -8.78
C LYS A 30 9.53 7.08 -7.74
N ALA A 31 10.18 6.38 -6.82
CA ALA A 31 9.54 5.49 -5.83
C ALA A 31 8.48 6.18 -4.95
N TRP A 32 8.74 7.41 -4.48
CA TRP A 32 7.77 8.15 -3.65
C TRP A 32 6.38 8.22 -4.31
N TRP A 33 6.32 8.36 -5.63
CA TRP A 33 5.04 8.42 -6.32
C TRP A 33 4.35 7.06 -6.36
N ASN A 34 5.08 5.96 -6.57
CA ASN A 34 4.51 4.61 -6.58
C ASN A 34 3.75 4.32 -5.28
N PHE A 35 4.41 4.51 -4.13
CA PHE A 35 3.80 4.26 -2.83
C PHE A 35 2.59 5.16 -2.56
N SER A 36 2.71 6.47 -2.82
CA SER A 36 1.57 7.38 -2.65
C SER A 36 0.38 6.99 -3.55
N TYR A 37 0.62 6.53 -4.78
CA TYR A 37 -0.44 6.05 -5.65
C TYR A 37 -1.09 4.76 -5.14
N GLN A 38 -0.32 3.82 -4.60
CA GLN A 38 -0.87 2.61 -3.97
C GLN A 38 -1.76 2.97 -2.78
N MET A 39 -1.26 3.81 -1.87
CA MET A 39 -2.02 4.29 -0.71
C MET A 39 -3.33 4.97 -1.10
N MET A 40 -3.28 5.89 -2.07
CA MET A 40 -4.46 6.60 -2.55
C MET A 40 -5.47 5.67 -3.25
N ASP A 41 -4.99 4.68 -3.99
CA ASP A 41 -5.85 3.73 -4.71
C ASP A 41 -6.54 2.73 -3.77
N ILE A 42 -5.86 2.33 -2.69
CA ILE A 42 -6.34 1.30 -1.75
C ILE A 42 -7.15 1.90 -0.59
N PHE A 43 -6.62 2.95 0.05
CA PHE A 43 -7.19 3.54 1.27
C PHE A 43 -7.88 4.89 1.04
N GLY A 44 -7.68 5.51 -0.13
CA GLY A 44 -8.23 6.83 -0.44
C GLY A 44 -7.39 8.00 0.10
N LEU A 45 -7.74 9.21 -0.33
CA LEU A 45 -6.97 10.42 -0.04
C LEU A 45 -6.90 10.74 1.45
N ASP A 46 -8.04 10.67 2.15
CA ASP A 46 -8.13 11.10 3.55
C ASP A 46 -7.15 10.31 4.44
N ILE A 47 -7.25 8.98 4.41
CA ILE A 47 -6.32 8.07 5.13
C ILE A 47 -4.88 8.26 4.67
N SER A 48 -4.65 8.34 3.35
CA SER A 48 -3.28 8.50 2.83
C SER A 48 -2.61 9.76 3.36
N THR A 49 -3.37 10.85 3.54
CA THR A 49 -2.82 12.12 4.05
C THR A 49 -2.69 12.16 5.57
N SER A 50 -3.59 11.48 6.31
CA SER A 50 -3.50 11.46 7.77
C SER A 50 -2.31 10.64 8.27
N LEU A 51 -1.87 9.63 7.52
CA LEU A 51 -0.71 8.81 7.88
C LEU A 51 0.65 9.44 7.55
N LEU A 52 0.70 10.64 6.96
CA LEU A 52 1.98 11.30 6.62
C LEU A 52 2.71 11.89 7.85
N ASP A 53 2.00 12.11 8.95
CA ASP A 53 2.50 12.69 10.19
C ASP A 53 1.76 12.06 11.37
N TYR A 54 1.92 10.74 11.52
CA TYR A 54 1.21 9.92 12.48
C TYR A 54 2.18 9.17 13.41
N GLY A 55 1.93 9.25 14.70
CA GLY A 55 2.77 8.62 15.70
C GLY A 55 4.24 9.04 15.65
N CYS A 56 5.11 8.11 16.02
CA CYS A 56 6.55 8.33 16.11
C CYS A 56 7.29 8.01 14.81
N PHE A 57 6.75 7.10 14.00
CA PHE A 57 7.41 6.53 12.83
C PHE A 57 6.75 6.90 11.51
N CYS A 58 5.44 7.17 11.45
CA CYS A 58 4.82 7.57 10.19
C CYS A 58 5.14 9.03 9.87
N GLY A 59 6.26 9.28 9.17
CA GLY A 59 6.69 10.62 8.79
C GLY A 59 8.21 10.78 8.75
N LEU A 60 8.72 11.85 9.37
CA LEU A 60 10.13 12.23 9.31
C LEU A 60 10.96 11.88 10.56
N TYR A 61 10.33 11.53 11.68
CA TYR A 61 11.00 11.42 12.97
C TYR A 61 11.68 10.04 13.16
N GLY A 62 10.90 8.95 13.13
CA GLY A 62 11.44 7.59 13.02
C GLY A 62 12.22 7.10 14.25
N GLU A 63 11.90 7.58 15.45
CA GLU A 63 12.61 7.22 16.69
C GLU A 63 11.64 6.96 17.86
N GLY A 64 12.12 6.28 18.90
CA GLY A 64 11.32 5.97 20.10
C GLY A 64 10.59 4.61 20.03
N THR A 65 9.42 4.52 20.67
CA THR A 65 8.57 3.33 20.70
C THR A 65 7.26 3.61 19.95
N PRO A 66 6.80 2.73 19.04
CA PRO A 66 5.55 2.94 18.34
C PRO A 66 4.37 3.09 19.32
N ILE A 67 3.51 4.07 19.08
CA ILE A 67 2.41 4.38 20.01
C ILE A 67 1.17 3.51 19.80
N ASP A 68 1.05 2.87 18.63
CA ASP A 68 0.02 1.88 18.31
C ASP A 68 0.48 0.96 17.15
N ASN A 69 -0.44 0.11 16.67
CA ASN A 69 -0.16 -0.86 15.62
C ASN A 69 0.09 -0.20 14.24
N ILE A 70 -0.59 0.91 13.93
CA ILE A 70 -0.37 1.65 12.68
C ILE A 70 1.04 2.27 12.69
N ASP A 71 1.43 2.87 13.81
CA ASP A 71 2.77 3.41 14.00
C ASP A 71 3.84 2.30 13.94
N SER A 72 3.50 1.09 14.42
CA SER A 72 4.36 -0.09 14.27
C SER A 72 4.51 -0.52 12.80
N CYS A 73 3.47 -0.39 11.96
CA CYS A 73 3.59 -0.62 10.52
C CYS A 73 4.62 0.34 9.90
N CYS A 74 4.59 1.62 10.31
CA CYS A 74 5.54 2.63 9.86
C CYS A 74 6.98 2.33 10.31
N GLN A 75 7.16 1.89 11.56
CA GLN A 75 8.48 1.45 12.03
C GLN A 75 9.05 0.30 11.20
N VAL A 76 8.21 -0.70 10.88
CA VAL A 76 8.64 -1.84 10.04
C VAL A 76 8.97 -1.37 8.63
N HIS A 77 8.21 -0.43 8.07
CA HIS A 77 8.46 0.17 6.75
C HIS A 77 9.80 0.91 6.70
N ASP A 78 10.07 1.78 7.68
CA ASP A 78 11.34 2.49 7.81
C ASP A 78 12.53 1.54 7.93
N ASN A 79 12.40 0.50 8.76
CA ASN A 79 13.42 -0.54 8.91
C ASN A 79 13.65 -1.30 7.60
N CYS A 80 12.57 -1.61 6.85
CA CYS A 80 12.65 -2.28 5.57
C CYS A 80 13.46 -1.44 4.57
N TYR A 81 13.12 -0.15 4.43
CA TYR A 81 13.88 0.78 3.59
C TYR A 81 15.34 0.91 4.04
N GLY A 82 15.59 0.96 5.36
CA GLY A 82 16.94 0.97 5.93
C GLY A 82 17.76 -0.25 5.53
N ASN A 83 17.16 -1.44 5.55
CA ASN A 83 17.81 -2.68 5.11
C ASN A 83 18.14 -2.67 3.62
N VAL A 84 17.22 -2.20 2.77
CA VAL A 84 17.47 -2.08 1.33
C VAL A 84 18.66 -1.15 1.03
N VAL A 85 18.79 -0.04 1.77
CA VAL A 85 19.97 0.84 1.69
C VAL A 85 21.24 0.10 2.15
N ALA A 86 21.18 -0.58 3.29
CA ALA A 86 22.33 -1.25 3.90
C ALA A 86 22.88 -2.39 3.04
N GLU A 87 22.02 -3.10 2.31
CA GLU A 87 22.41 -4.16 1.38
C GLU A 87 23.08 -3.62 0.11
N GLY A 88 23.03 -2.31 -0.15
CA GLY A 88 23.71 -1.68 -1.28
C GLY A 88 23.18 -2.10 -2.66
N LYS A 89 22.02 -2.75 -2.72
CA LYS A 89 21.37 -3.19 -3.96
C LYS A 89 20.91 -2.02 -4.83
N CYS A 90 20.57 -0.90 -4.20
CA CYS A 90 20.09 0.28 -4.87
C CYS A 90 21.24 1.25 -5.19
N TRP A 91 21.38 1.62 -6.47
CA TRP A 91 22.38 2.60 -6.92
C TRP A 91 22.09 4.02 -6.40
N TRP A 92 20.82 4.35 -6.18
CA TRP A 92 20.34 5.58 -5.55
C TRP A 92 19.49 5.21 -4.32
N HIS A 93 19.20 6.17 -3.43
CA HIS A 93 18.32 5.93 -2.28
C HIS A 93 17.00 5.26 -2.72
N PRO A 94 16.48 4.21 -2.03
CA PRO A 94 15.27 3.45 -2.36
C PRO A 94 14.10 4.30 -2.85
N LYS A 95 13.86 5.40 -2.13
CA LYS A 95 12.84 6.40 -2.41
C LYS A 95 12.90 7.06 -3.81
N ASN A 96 14.01 6.94 -4.54
CA ASN A 96 14.19 7.47 -5.89
C ASN A 96 14.05 6.42 -7.00
N ASN A 97 13.92 5.13 -6.67
CA ASN A 97 13.81 4.06 -7.65
C ASN A 97 12.34 3.67 -7.84
N GLY A 98 11.76 4.02 -8.99
CA GLY A 98 10.39 3.64 -9.29
C GLY A 98 10.32 2.17 -9.71
N TYR A 99 9.33 1.45 -9.23
CA TYR A 99 9.14 0.01 -9.43
C TYR A 99 7.79 -0.30 -10.10
N ASP A 100 7.66 -1.49 -10.66
CA ASP A 100 6.47 -1.98 -11.38
C ASP A 100 5.60 -2.87 -10.48
N TYR A 101 4.30 -2.56 -10.41
CA TYR A 101 3.35 -3.27 -9.56
C TYR A 101 1.95 -3.39 -10.17
N ILE A 102 1.17 -4.33 -9.65
CA ILE A 102 -0.25 -4.51 -9.93
C ILE A 102 -1.01 -4.42 -8.61
N ILE A 103 -2.18 -3.77 -8.63
CA ILE A 103 -3.16 -3.86 -7.54
C ILE A 103 -4.34 -4.69 -8.04
N SER A 104 -4.66 -5.76 -7.32
CA SER A 104 -5.82 -6.61 -7.59
C SER A 104 -6.56 -6.83 -6.27
N ASP A 105 -7.86 -6.51 -6.23
CA ASP A 105 -8.68 -6.61 -5.01
C ASP A 105 -8.02 -5.97 -3.77
N ASN A 106 -7.44 -4.76 -3.95
CA ASN A 106 -6.72 -3.99 -2.94
C ASN A 106 -5.43 -4.65 -2.40
N ILE A 107 -4.93 -5.69 -3.07
CA ILE A 107 -3.67 -6.36 -2.76
C ILE A 107 -2.62 -5.90 -3.77
N VAL A 108 -1.46 -5.45 -3.26
CA VAL A 108 -0.30 -5.10 -4.09
C VAL A 108 0.45 -6.36 -4.48
N GLU A 109 0.83 -6.47 -5.75
CA GLU A 109 1.74 -7.47 -6.30
C GLU A 109 2.94 -6.79 -6.96
N CYS A 110 4.16 -7.15 -6.53
CA CYS A 110 5.42 -6.63 -7.06
C CYS A 110 5.87 -7.46 -8.25
N THR A 111 6.13 -6.82 -9.39
CA THR A 111 6.34 -7.52 -10.68
C THR A 111 7.75 -7.43 -11.25
N ASP A 112 8.62 -6.64 -10.63
CA ASP A 112 10.04 -6.59 -10.97
C ASP A 112 10.77 -7.91 -10.66
N ASP A 113 12.01 -8.03 -11.15
CA ASP A 113 12.86 -9.19 -10.90
C ASP A 113 13.14 -9.36 -9.39
N VAL A 114 12.86 -10.55 -8.87
CA VAL A 114 13.03 -10.89 -7.44
C VAL A 114 14.46 -10.60 -6.97
N GLY A 115 14.57 -9.84 -5.88
CA GLY A 115 15.85 -9.46 -5.27
C GLY A 115 16.57 -8.29 -5.97
N SER A 116 15.95 -7.68 -6.98
CA SER A 116 16.37 -6.37 -7.49
C SER A 116 16.02 -5.27 -6.48
N CYS A 117 16.67 -4.10 -6.61
CA CYS A 117 16.32 -2.93 -5.80
C CYS A 117 14.83 -2.56 -5.95
N ASP A 118 14.31 -2.53 -7.17
CA ASP A 118 12.91 -2.16 -7.44
C ASP A 118 11.93 -3.13 -6.76
N TRP A 119 12.21 -4.44 -6.85
CA TRP A 119 11.42 -5.45 -6.18
C TRP A 119 11.47 -5.31 -4.65
N ASP A 120 12.65 -5.13 -4.06
CA ASP A 120 12.79 -5.00 -2.61
C ASP A 120 12.06 -3.74 -2.08
N VAL A 121 12.13 -2.61 -2.79
CA VAL A 121 11.38 -1.38 -2.42
C VAL A 121 9.88 -1.60 -2.52
N CYS A 122 9.40 -2.20 -3.61
CA CYS A 122 8.00 -2.55 -3.77
C CYS A 122 7.53 -3.48 -2.64
N MET A 123 8.35 -4.46 -2.24
CA MET A 123 8.01 -5.37 -1.15
C MET A 123 7.91 -4.65 0.19
N CYS A 124 8.77 -3.68 0.47
CA CYS A 124 8.62 -2.84 1.66
C CYS A 124 7.28 -2.09 1.67
N ASP A 125 6.89 -1.48 0.55
CA ASP A 125 5.64 -0.74 0.42
C ASP A 125 4.41 -1.67 0.51
N LYS A 126 4.50 -2.85 -0.10
CA LYS A 126 3.50 -3.92 0.03
C LYS A 126 3.33 -4.35 1.48
N LEU A 127 4.41 -4.62 2.21
CA LEU A 127 4.35 -5.05 3.60
C LEU A 127 3.69 -3.99 4.49
N TYR A 128 3.96 -2.72 4.22
CA TYR A 128 3.29 -1.63 4.91
C TYR A 128 1.77 -1.61 4.63
N ILE A 129 1.36 -1.72 3.36
CA ILE A 129 -0.05 -1.74 2.97
C ILE A 129 -0.78 -2.95 3.54
N ASP A 130 -0.16 -4.12 3.50
CA ASP A 130 -0.72 -5.35 4.08
C ASP A 130 -0.89 -5.18 5.61
N CYS A 131 0.08 -4.56 6.29
CA CYS A 131 -0.01 -4.24 7.72
C CYS A 131 -1.14 -3.24 8.03
N LEU A 132 -1.31 -2.22 7.18
CA LEU A 132 -2.41 -1.26 7.34
C LEU A 132 -3.78 -1.92 7.13
N HIS A 133 -3.93 -2.86 6.20
CA HIS A 133 -5.21 -3.58 6.04
C HIS A 133 -5.67 -4.24 7.35
N ASP A 134 -4.72 -4.74 8.14
CA ASP A 134 -5.02 -5.39 9.43
C ASP A 134 -5.38 -4.40 10.55
N HIS A 135 -4.93 -3.14 10.45
CA HIS A 135 -4.99 -2.17 11.55
C HIS A 135 -5.68 -0.85 11.23
N ILE A 136 -6.11 -0.60 9.99
CA ILE A 136 -6.62 0.72 9.60
C ILE A 136 -7.90 1.12 10.34
N GLU A 137 -8.70 0.16 10.79
CA GLU A 137 -9.88 0.41 11.63
C GLU A 137 -9.52 0.90 13.05
N GLU A 138 -8.26 0.76 13.47
CA GLU A 138 -7.73 1.22 14.76
C GLU A 138 -7.22 2.67 14.70
N TYR A 139 -7.32 3.33 13.54
CA TYR A 139 -6.83 4.69 13.35
C TYR A 139 -7.38 5.66 14.42
N ASN A 140 -6.46 6.40 15.04
CA ASN A 140 -6.74 7.34 16.12
C ASN A 140 -6.23 8.75 15.80
N ASP A 141 -7.13 9.72 15.67
CA ASP A 141 -6.79 11.12 15.39
C ASP A 141 -5.88 11.77 16.45
N ASP A 142 -5.91 11.31 17.71
CA ASP A 142 -5.04 11.83 18.78
C ASP A 142 -3.56 11.48 18.57
N ASN A 143 -3.28 10.59 17.63
CA ASN A 143 -1.94 10.16 17.24
C ASN A 143 -1.45 10.87 15.98
N TYR A 144 -2.24 11.75 15.37
CA TYR A 144 -1.80 12.64 14.30
C TYR A 144 -1.02 13.85 14.86
N ASN A 145 0.12 14.18 14.24
CA ASN A 145 0.99 15.31 14.57
C ASN A 145 1.29 15.40 16.09
N VAL A 146 1.76 14.27 16.63
CA VAL A 146 2.09 14.16 18.05
C VAL A 146 3.37 14.92 18.40
N ASN A 147 3.46 15.38 19.65
CA ASN A 147 4.72 15.90 20.17
C ASN A 147 5.71 14.75 20.37
N VAL A 148 6.59 14.57 19.39
CA VAL A 148 7.58 13.49 19.39
C VAL A 148 8.56 13.55 20.55
N ALA A 149 8.87 14.73 21.10
CA ALA A 149 9.79 14.83 22.25
C ALA A 149 9.16 14.38 23.58
N GLU A 150 7.83 14.26 23.61
CA GLU A 150 7.07 13.91 24.82
C GLU A 150 6.42 12.53 24.73
N ARG A 151 6.09 12.07 23.52
CA ARG A 151 5.34 10.82 23.27
C ARG A 151 6.18 9.71 22.62
N CYS A 152 7.37 10.07 22.14
CA CYS A 152 8.42 9.21 21.62
C CYS A 152 9.69 9.45 22.48
#